data_AF-A0A8T2NT41-F1
#
_entry.id   AF-A0A8T2NT41-F1
#
_cell.length_a   1.000
_cell.length_b   1.000
_cell.length_c   1.000
_cell.angle_alpha   90.00
_cell.angle_beta   90.00
_cell.angle_gamma   90.00
#
_symmetry.space_group_name_H-M   'P 1'
#
loop_
_entity.id
_entity.type
_entity.pdbx_description
1 polymer ?
#
loop_
_entity_poly.entity_id
_entity_poly.type
_entity_poly.pdbx_seq_one_letter_code
_entity_poly.pdbx_strand_id
1 'polypeptide(L)'
;MAENVADVAEVSEDKRHLVEAVNDLRLSNAAFRAETELLEQFIRRQQAKDDTCLSDGLEGIFQVDVGMCRGRKARLAQEKYRLTMEQKCDIAERECEALREDLDTVRDTSEKLLHGHQATMEEAEIRMMELKKASYEFDRDVAKVIREKKAMMMDAEKVTRYMEDRMKSKDALIEKLRLKNGALRVQKRKLDMQLRQKEEVGEARHHVDFQQLKIKNTQYLQQIDVLNQDLLRLKLLAGSTQQILHSHKNKLQQLISQSKTLSNEISSRDDVLARMDEETRQAEHECAEAEAVNAQLRRQLESFSVPPLLDYIKAKGVHNELEQTLRSWERKVDIAEMTLRNHTKALERYQISSPVDPDLTQ
;
A
#
# COMPACT_ATOMS: atom_id res chain seq x y z
N MET A 1 47.75 -37.36 -20.93
CA MET A 1 48.15 -35.95 -20.70
C MET A 1 47.05 -35.13 -20.00
N ALA A 2 45.76 -35.44 -20.17
CA ALA A 2 44.67 -34.73 -19.46
C ALA A 2 44.59 -35.07 -17.95
N GLU A 3 44.85 -36.32 -17.55
CA GLU A 3 44.86 -36.77 -16.14
C GLU A 3 45.90 -36.03 -15.28
N ASN A 4 47.15 -35.93 -15.75
CA ASN A 4 48.21 -35.24 -15.00
C ASN A 4 47.97 -33.72 -14.84
N VAL A 5 47.13 -33.10 -15.69
CA VAL A 5 46.80 -31.67 -15.56
C VAL A 5 45.66 -31.47 -14.56
N ALA A 6 44.74 -32.43 -14.45
CA ALA A 6 43.69 -32.45 -13.44
C ALA A 6 44.28 -32.65 -12.03
N ASP A 7 45.18 -33.63 -11.85
CA ASP A 7 45.86 -33.86 -10.56
C ASP A 7 46.72 -32.67 -10.11
N VAL A 8 47.38 -31.98 -11.04
CA VAL A 8 48.17 -30.77 -10.71
C VAL A 8 47.28 -29.56 -10.40
N ALA A 9 46.10 -29.47 -11.02
CA ALA A 9 45.10 -28.45 -10.72
C ALA A 9 44.44 -28.70 -9.34
N GLU A 10 44.11 -29.95 -9.02
CA GLU A 10 43.53 -30.37 -7.73
C GLU A 10 44.50 -30.14 -6.57
N VAL A 11 45.78 -30.50 -6.73
CA VAL A 11 46.84 -30.20 -5.75
C VAL A 11 47.11 -28.69 -5.59
N SER A 12 46.84 -27.89 -6.63
CA SER A 12 46.94 -26.42 -6.58
C SER A 12 45.76 -25.81 -5.82
N GLU A 13 44.55 -26.36 -5.97
CA GLU A 13 43.35 -25.97 -5.23
C GLU A 13 43.46 -26.36 -3.75
N ASP A 14 43.94 -27.56 -3.44
CA ASP A 14 44.20 -28.01 -2.06
C ASP A 14 45.21 -27.12 -1.33
N LYS A 15 46.27 -26.68 -2.03
CA LYS A 15 47.23 -25.71 -1.48
C LYS A 15 46.60 -24.36 -1.20
N ARG A 16 45.66 -23.91 -2.03
CA ARG A 16 44.91 -22.66 -1.80
C ARG A 16 43.99 -22.78 -0.60
N HIS A 17 43.25 -23.88 -0.48
CA HIS A 17 42.40 -24.18 0.68
C HIS A 17 43.20 -24.28 1.98
N LEU A 18 44.39 -24.87 1.93
CA LEU A 18 45.28 -24.94 3.10
C LEU A 18 45.79 -23.56 3.52
N VAL A 19 46.14 -22.70 2.55
CA VAL A 19 46.55 -21.31 2.84
C VAL A 19 45.41 -20.50 3.44
N GLU A 20 44.19 -20.67 2.92
CA GLU A 20 42.98 -20.05 3.45
C GLU A 20 42.71 -20.49 4.89
N ALA A 21 42.72 -21.81 5.16
CA ALA A 21 42.54 -22.34 6.51
C ALA A 21 43.62 -21.88 7.50
N VAL A 22 44.88 -21.77 7.06
CA VAL A 22 45.97 -21.24 7.91
C VAL A 22 45.75 -19.75 8.20
N ASN A 23 45.25 -18.97 7.23
CA ASN A 23 44.93 -17.56 7.45
C ASN A 23 43.74 -17.41 8.41
N ASP A 24 42.70 -18.22 8.28
CA ASP A 24 41.55 -18.22 9.19
C ASP A 24 41.95 -18.58 10.62
N LEU A 25 42.81 -19.59 10.79
CA LEU A 25 43.36 -19.95 12.09
C LEU A 25 44.24 -18.84 12.67
N ARG A 26 44.99 -18.10 11.85
CA ARG A 26 45.77 -16.94 12.31
C ARG A 26 44.86 -15.82 12.80
N LEU A 27 43.81 -15.50 12.04
CA LEU A 27 42.82 -14.48 12.42
C LEU A 27 42.10 -14.87 13.72
N SER A 28 41.67 -16.13 13.83
CA SER A 28 41.03 -16.66 15.04
C SER A 28 41.97 -16.62 16.25
N ASN A 29 43.24 -17.02 16.09
CA ASN A 29 44.24 -16.92 17.15
C ASN A 29 44.54 -15.48 17.57
N ALA A 30 44.56 -14.53 16.61
CA ALA A 30 44.72 -13.12 16.92
C ALA A 30 43.53 -12.58 17.73
N ALA A 31 42.31 -12.96 17.37
CA ALA A 31 41.10 -12.60 18.11
C ALA A 31 41.12 -13.16 19.54
N PHE A 32 41.50 -14.44 19.72
CA PHE A 32 41.63 -15.02 21.06
C PHE A 32 42.70 -14.32 21.90
N ARG A 33 43.86 -13.96 21.32
CA ARG A 33 44.88 -13.19 22.03
C ARG A 33 44.36 -11.84 22.51
N ALA A 34 43.69 -11.09 21.64
CA ALA A 34 43.08 -9.81 21.99
C ALA A 34 42.03 -9.96 23.12
N GLU A 35 41.20 -11.02 23.06
CA GLU A 35 40.25 -11.34 24.12
C GLU A 35 40.97 -11.66 25.45
N THR A 36 42.06 -12.43 25.39
CA THR A 36 42.82 -12.82 26.59
C THR A 36 43.50 -11.60 27.22
N GLU A 37 44.11 -10.73 26.40
CA GLU A 37 44.71 -9.47 26.84
C GLU A 37 43.69 -8.56 27.53
N LEU A 38 42.49 -8.44 26.97
CA LEU A 38 41.40 -7.66 27.56
C LEU A 38 40.97 -8.21 28.93
N LEU A 39 40.78 -9.53 29.02
CA LEU A 39 40.41 -10.17 30.29
C LEU A 39 41.52 -10.06 31.34
N GLU A 40 42.78 -10.17 30.94
CA GLU A 40 43.93 -9.96 31.82
C GLU A 40 44.00 -8.50 32.32
N GLN A 41 43.75 -7.52 31.46
CA GLN A 41 43.70 -6.10 31.85
C GLN A 41 42.56 -5.85 32.85
N PHE A 42 41.38 -6.42 32.60
CA PHE A 42 40.25 -6.36 33.53
C PHE A 42 40.59 -6.94 34.89
N ILE A 43 41.21 -8.12 34.93
CA ILE A 43 41.62 -8.76 36.18
C ILE A 43 42.67 -7.91 36.90
N ARG A 44 43.67 -7.36 36.20
CA ARG A 44 44.69 -6.48 36.80
C ARG A 44 44.06 -5.22 37.40
N ARG A 45 43.11 -4.59 36.70
CA ARG A 45 42.38 -3.42 37.24
C ARG A 45 41.55 -3.79 38.47
N GLN A 46 40.90 -4.95 38.45
CA GLN A 46 40.10 -5.40 39.57
C GLN A 46 40.97 -5.71 40.79
N GLN A 47 42.11 -6.39 40.59
CA GLN A 47 43.10 -6.63 41.64
C GLN A 47 43.66 -5.32 42.21
N ALA A 48 43.95 -4.32 41.37
CA ALA A 48 44.40 -3.01 41.83
C ALA A 48 43.32 -2.27 42.66
N LYS A 49 42.04 -2.42 42.31
CA LYS A 49 40.90 -1.88 43.08
C LYS A 49 40.73 -2.61 44.41
N ASP A 50 40.87 -3.93 44.41
CA ASP A 50 40.77 -4.76 45.62
C ASP A 50 41.95 -4.48 46.58
N ASP A 51 43.17 -4.31 46.08
CA ASP A 51 44.34 -3.89 46.87
C ASP A 51 44.17 -2.49 47.47
N THR A 52 43.47 -1.59 46.77
CA THR A 52 43.12 -0.26 47.30
C THR A 52 42.03 -0.34 48.37
N CYS A 53 41.11 -1.31 48.27
CA CYS A 53 40.02 -1.54 49.23
C CYS A 53 40.49 -2.28 50.50
N LEU A 54 41.44 -3.21 50.38
CA LEU A 54 42.03 -3.94 51.50
C LEU A 54 42.92 -3.06 52.39
N SER A 55 43.28 -1.85 51.94
CA SER A 55 43.90 -0.83 52.78
C SER A 55 42.89 -0.11 53.69
N ASP A 56 41.58 -0.24 53.43
CA ASP A 56 40.53 0.50 54.13
C ASP A 56 39.35 -0.42 54.47
N GLY A 57 39.59 -1.42 55.34
CA GLY A 57 38.51 -2.18 55.99
C GLY A 57 38.69 -3.69 55.97
N LEU A 58 38.78 -4.27 57.18
CA LEU A 58 38.71 -5.70 57.44
C LEU A 58 37.27 -6.26 57.26
N GLU A 59 37.24 -7.54 56.88
CA GLU A 59 36.16 -8.55 57.02
C GLU A 59 34.99 -8.57 56.02
N GLY A 60 34.84 -9.73 55.35
CA GLY A 60 33.58 -10.06 54.67
C GLY A 60 33.59 -11.23 53.68
N ILE A 61 33.71 -12.47 54.18
CA ILE A 61 33.01 -13.68 53.70
C ILE A 61 33.17 -14.05 52.22
N PHE A 62 33.93 -15.10 51.91
CA PHE A 62 33.50 -16.16 50.97
C PHE A 62 34.22 -17.48 51.27
N GLN A 63 33.48 -18.41 51.85
CA GLN A 63 33.89 -19.80 52.07
C GLN A 63 33.38 -20.62 50.88
N VAL A 64 34.27 -21.25 50.12
CA VAL A 64 33.87 -22.29 49.14
C VAL A 64 34.70 -23.55 49.40
N ASP A 65 33.96 -24.57 49.80
CA ASP A 65 34.39 -25.92 50.15
C ASP A 65 34.84 -26.70 48.90
N VAL A 66 36.04 -27.29 48.94
CA VAL A 66 36.66 -28.02 47.81
C VAL A 66 36.58 -29.52 48.08
N GLY A 67 35.51 -30.14 47.57
CA GLY A 67 35.36 -31.61 47.52
C GLY A 67 36.03 -32.21 46.28
N MET A 68 37.10 -32.98 46.50
CA MET A 68 37.82 -33.74 45.47
C MET A 68 36.97 -34.91 44.92
N CYS A 69 36.73 -34.97 43.60
CA CYS A 69 36.33 -36.21 42.91
C CYS A 69 36.84 -36.23 41.46
N ARG A 70 37.56 -37.32 41.14
CA ARG A 70 38.36 -37.57 39.94
C ARG A 70 37.53 -37.85 38.67
N GLY A 71 38.08 -37.41 37.53
CA GLY A 71 38.17 -38.21 36.30
C GLY A 71 36.88 -38.52 35.54
N ARG A 72 36.28 -37.51 34.89
CA ARG A 72 35.43 -37.56 33.66
C ARG A 72 34.53 -36.32 33.50
N LYS A 73 34.53 -35.41 34.48
CA LYS A 73 33.80 -34.13 34.43
C LYS A 73 34.62 -32.94 33.93
N ALA A 74 35.80 -33.14 33.34
CA ALA A 74 36.65 -32.00 32.93
C ALA A 74 35.99 -31.14 31.85
N ARG A 75 35.28 -31.74 30.88
CA ARG A 75 34.62 -31.02 29.77
C ARG A 75 33.38 -30.23 30.22
N LEU A 76 32.59 -30.82 31.13
CA LEU A 76 31.40 -30.19 31.75
C LEU A 76 31.77 -29.16 32.84
N ALA A 77 32.90 -29.33 33.51
CA ALA A 77 33.44 -28.32 34.42
C ALA A 77 33.96 -27.11 33.63
N GLN A 78 34.58 -27.32 32.46
CA GLN A 78 35.08 -26.24 31.61
C GLN A 78 33.97 -25.33 31.07
N GLU A 79 32.76 -25.86 30.84
CA GLU A 79 31.58 -25.05 30.50
C GLU A 79 31.07 -24.21 31.70
N LYS A 80 31.22 -24.70 32.94
CA LYS A 80 30.82 -23.95 34.15
C LYS A 80 31.75 -22.77 34.48
N TYR A 81 32.94 -22.73 33.91
CA TYR A 81 33.92 -21.63 34.10
C TYR A 81 34.10 -20.77 32.84
N ARG A 82 33.25 -20.95 31.81
CA ARG A 82 33.26 -20.09 30.62
C ARG A 82 32.27 -18.96 30.81
N LEU A 83 32.78 -17.73 30.72
CA LEU A 83 31.95 -16.53 30.66
C LEU A 83 30.97 -16.66 29.49
N THR A 84 29.71 -16.29 29.72
CA THR A 84 28.72 -16.18 28.65
C THR A 84 29.14 -15.07 27.69
N MET A 85 28.65 -15.12 26.44
CA MET A 85 28.97 -14.06 25.47
C MET A 85 28.51 -12.68 25.96
N GLU A 86 27.37 -12.63 26.65
CA GLU A 86 26.88 -11.42 27.31
C GLU A 86 27.86 -10.90 28.37
N GLN A 87 28.34 -11.77 29.27
CA GLN A 87 29.34 -11.39 30.28
C GLN A 87 30.66 -10.92 29.66
N LYS A 88 31.09 -11.51 28.55
CA LYS A 88 32.29 -11.07 27.83
C LYS A 88 32.10 -9.70 27.18
N CYS A 89 30.94 -9.45 26.58
CA CYS A 89 30.59 -8.12 26.05
C CYS A 89 30.57 -7.09 27.18
N ASP A 90 29.95 -7.38 28.32
CA ASP A 90 29.92 -6.49 29.48
C ASP A 90 31.34 -6.15 29.99
N ILE A 91 32.22 -7.15 30.08
CA ILE A 91 33.62 -6.93 30.50
C ILE A 91 34.36 -6.09 29.46
N ALA A 92 34.15 -6.37 28.17
CA ALA A 92 34.75 -5.59 27.10
C ALA A 92 34.28 -4.13 27.11
N GLU A 93 32.99 -3.90 27.32
CA GLU A 93 32.43 -2.55 27.44
C GLU A 93 33.03 -1.79 28.63
N ARG A 94 33.10 -2.42 29.81
CA ARG A 94 33.73 -1.80 31.00
C ARG A 94 35.21 -1.49 30.79
N GLU A 95 35.97 -2.40 30.20
CA GLU A 95 37.38 -2.12 29.89
C GLU A 95 37.52 -1.03 28.82
N CYS A 96 36.64 -0.99 27.82
CA CYS A 96 36.65 0.10 26.85
C CYS A 96 36.36 1.46 27.50
N GLU A 97 35.41 1.51 28.44
CA GLU A 97 35.12 2.72 29.21
C GLU A 97 36.31 3.13 30.08
N ALA A 98 36.90 2.19 30.81
CA ALA A 98 38.05 2.45 31.66
C ALA A 98 39.29 2.90 30.87
N LEU A 99 39.54 2.33 29.69
CA LEU A 99 40.60 2.78 28.77
C LEU A 99 40.33 4.18 28.22
N ARG A 100 39.05 4.53 27.96
CA ARG A 100 38.69 5.90 27.54
C ARG A 100 38.98 6.90 28.66
N GLU A 101 38.62 6.58 29.90
CA GLU A 101 38.95 7.41 31.06
C GLU A 101 40.46 7.57 31.24
N ASP A 102 41.24 6.48 31.14
CA ASP A 102 42.71 6.55 31.20
C ASP A 102 43.27 7.45 30.09
N LEU A 103 42.77 7.32 28.85
CA LEU A 103 43.18 8.17 27.74
C LEU A 103 42.86 9.64 27.98
N ASP A 104 41.68 9.94 28.53
CA ASP A 104 41.30 11.32 28.87
C ASP A 104 42.18 11.88 29.99
N THR A 105 42.50 11.10 31.04
CA THR A 105 43.42 11.55 32.10
C THR A 105 44.84 11.78 31.59
N VAL A 106 45.35 10.91 30.72
CA VAL A 106 46.66 11.08 30.08
C VAL A 106 46.64 12.31 29.17
N ARG A 107 45.57 12.53 28.40
CA ARG A 107 45.41 13.73 27.59
C ARG A 107 45.46 14.98 28.46
N ASP A 108 44.63 15.05 29.50
CA ASP A 108 44.54 16.21 30.40
C ASP A 108 45.87 16.51 31.11
N THR A 109 46.59 15.47 31.56
CA THR A 109 47.90 15.65 32.20
C THR A 109 48.97 16.09 31.19
N SER A 110 48.96 15.53 29.98
CA SER A 110 49.87 15.93 28.92
C SER A 110 49.64 17.37 28.46
N GLU A 111 48.37 17.80 28.34
CA GLU A 111 48.01 19.18 27.99
C GLU A 111 48.44 20.16 29.07
N LYS A 112 48.19 19.84 30.36
CA LYS A 112 48.68 20.64 31.49
C LYS A 112 50.20 20.78 31.47
N LEU A 113 50.92 19.69 31.19
CA LEU A 113 52.38 19.68 31.12
C LEU A 113 52.88 20.52 29.94
N LEU A 114 52.27 20.37 28.75
CA LEU A 114 52.59 21.14 27.56
C LEU A 114 52.38 22.64 27.79
N HIS A 115 51.25 23.03 28.35
CA HIS A 115 50.98 24.43 28.71
C HIS A 115 51.97 24.96 29.74
N GLY A 116 52.37 24.13 30.72
CA GLY A 116 53.44 24.47 31.67
C GLY A 116 54.77 24.73 30.97
N HIS A 117 55.19 23.84 30.07
CA HIS A 117 56.41 24.01 29.29
C HIS A 117 56.36 25.25 28.40
N GLN A 118 55.25 25.49 27.70
CA GLN A 118 55.03 26.69 26.90
C GLN A 118 55.19 27.96 27.76
N ALA A 119 54.53 28.02 28.92
CA ALA A 119 54.65 29.16 29.84
C ALA A 119 56.09 29.39 30.32
N THR A 120 56.84 28.31 30.63
CA THR A 120 58.25 28.42 31.03
C THR A 120 59.15 28.90 29.90
N MET A 121 58.89 28.49 28.66
CA MET A 121 59.62 28.95 27.48
C MET A 121 59.36 30.43 27.22
N GLU A 122 58.10 30.85 27.21
CA GLU A 122 57.73 32.26 27.04
C GLU A 122 58.35 33.15 28.13
N GLU A 123 58.34 32.69 29.38
CA GLU A 123 58.99 33.41 30.48
C GLU A 123 60.51 33.53 30.28
N ALA A 124 61.16 32.45 29.85
CA ALA A 124 62.60 32.44 29.57
C ALA A 124 62.95 33.38 28.40
N GLU A 125 62.13 33.42 27.35
CA GLU A 125 62.29 34.34 26.22
C GLU A 125 62.17 35.80 26.66
N ILE A 126 61.14 36.13 27.47
CA ILE A 126 60.96 37.47 28.04
C ILE A 126 62.17 37.85 28.89
N ARG A 127 62.61 36.97 29.80
CA ARG A 127 63.80 37.20 30.65
C ARG A 127 65.06 37.41 29.80
N MET A 128 65.27 36.61 28.76
CA MET A 128 66.41 36.75 27.86
C MET A 128 66.40 38.12 27.16
N MET A 129 65.25 38.55 26.64
CA MET A 129 65.10 39.87 26.02
C MET A 129 65.36 41.00 27.01
N GLU A 130 64.82 40.91 28.23
CA GLU A 130 65.05 41.89 29.29
C GLU A 130 66.53 41.97 29.69
N LEU A 131 67.22 40.84 29.82
CA LEU A 131 68.64 40.80 30.16
C LEU A 131 69.50 41.40 29.05
N LYS A 132 69.23 41.08 27.78
CA LYS A 132 69.92 41.68 26.63
C LYS A 132 69.77 43.19 26.62
N LYS A 133 68.53 43.68 26.80
CA LYS A 133 68.24 45.12 26.90
C LYS A 133 68.96 45.76 28.07
N ALA A 134 68.91 45.15 29.26
CA ALA A 134 69.56 45.66 30.45
C ALA A 134 71.10 45.69 30.32
N SER A 135 71.70 44.68 29.70
CA SER A 135 73.14 44.66 29.39
C SER A 135 73.52 45.80 28.45
N TYR A 136 72.76 45.99 27.38
CA TYR A 136 73.00 47.08 26.42
C TYR A 136 72.86 48.46 27.07
N GLU A 137 71.80 48.68 27.85
CA GLU A 137 71.57 49.94 28.58
C GLU A 137 72.68 50.20 29.60
N PHE A 138 73.12 49.18 30.34
CA PHE A 138 74.24 49.31 31.27
C PHE A 138 75.55 49.65 30.55
N ASP A 139 75.85 48.97 29.45
CA ASP A 139 77.06 49.23 28.67
C ASP A 139 77.08 50.65 28.08
N ARG A 140 75.92 51.12 27.59
CA ARG A 140 75.75 52.45 27.01
C ARG A 140 75.85 53.56 28.07
N ASP A 141 75.09 53.42 29.16
CA ASP A 141 74.86 54.52 30.11
C ASP A 141 75.89 54.54 31.25
N VAL A 142 76.48 53.38 31.57
CA VAL A 142 77.43 53.21 32.66
C VAL A 142 78.83 52.87 32.12
N ALA A 143 79.00 51.71 31.48
CA ALA A 143 80.36 51.21 31.16
C ALA A 143 81.12 52.07 30.15
N LYS A 144 80.46 52.55 29.09
CA LYS A 144 81.07 53.43 28.08
C LYS A 144 81.45 54.78 28.69
N VAL A 145 80.57 55.36 29.50
CA VAL A 145 80.78 56.66 30.13
C VAL A 145 81.93 56.61 31.15
N ILE A 146 82.07 55.51 31.89
CA ILE A 146 83.18 55.28 32.82
C ILE A 146 84.51 55.14 32.06
N ARG A 147 84.54 54.38 30.95
CA ARG A 147 85.75 54.21 30.12
C ARG A 147 86.26 55.52 29.52
N GLU A 148 85.36 56.43 29.17
CA GLU A 148 85.68 57.71 28.53
C GLU A 148 86.12 58.80 29.53
N LYS A 149 85.60 58.79 30.77
CA LYS A 149 85.94 59.76 31.82
C LYS A 149 86.67 59.07 32.97
N LYS A 150 88.01 59.20 33.00
CA LYS A 150 88.96 58.61 33.97
C LYS A 150 88.85 59.17 35.42
N ALA A 151 87.64 59.43 35.92
CA ALA A 151 87.38 60.10 37.21
C ALA A 151 86.68 59.15 38.20
N MET A 152 87.49 58.49 39.03
CA MET A 152 87.12 57.38 39.94
C MET A 152 85.93 57.64 40.89
N MET A 153 85.68 58.89 41.31
CA MET A 153 84.56 59.21 42.22
C MET A 153 83.20 59.30 41.51
N MET A 154 83.14 59.63 40.21
CA MET A 154 81.87 59.70 39.47
C MET A 154 81.39 58.31 39.01
N ASP A 155 82.25 57.31 39.08
CA ASP A 155 81.98 55.97 38.55
C ASP A 155 81.04 55.18 39.48
N ALA A 156 81.23 55.29 40.80
CA ALA A 156 80.35 54.66 41.79
C ALA A 156 78.94 55.28 41.81
N GLU A 157 78.84 56.61 41.74
CA GLU A 157 77.56 57.34 41.77
C GLU A 157 76.65 56.95 40.57
N LYS A 158 77.24 56.79 39.38
CA LYS A 158 76.49 56.36 38.18
C LYS A 158 75.98 54.94 38.27
N VAL A 159 76.79 54.02 38.81
CA VAL A 159 76.35 52.63 39.05
C VAL A 159 75.19 52.61 40.03
N THR A 160 75.29 53.36 41.14
CA THR A 160 74.22 53.46 42.14
C THR A 160 72.93 54.01 41.54
N ARG A 161 73.01 55.12 40.79
CA ARG A 161 71.84 55.72 40.13
C ARG A 161 71.18 54.78 39.13
N TYR A 162 71.97 54.08 38.31
CA TYR A 162 71.45 53.06 37.39
C TYR A 162 70.70 51.94 38.13
N MET A 163 71.26 51.46 39.25
CA MET A 163 70.62 50.42 40.05
C MET A 163 69.31 50.93 40.68
N GLU A 164 69.28 52.15 41.21
CA GLU A 164 68.07 52.77 41.76
C GLU A 164 66.97 52.93 40.71
N ASP A 165 67.29 53.46 39.52
CA ASP A 165 66.33 53.64 38.43
C ASP A 165 65.82 52.29 37.91
N ARG A 166 66.68 51.26 37.87
CA ARG A 166 66.30 49.89 37.52
C ARG A 166 65.38 49.27 38.57
N MET A 167 65.62 49.48 39.86
CA MET A 167 64.73 49.01 40.93
C MET A 167 63.35 49.69 40.82
N LYS A 168 63.29 51.02 40.66
CA LYS A 168 62.02 51.75 40.47
C LYS A 168 61.24 51.23 39.24
N SER A 169 61.92 50.95 38.14
CA SER A 169 61.31 50.38 36.94
C SER A 169 60.74 48.97 37.17
N LYS A 170 61.46 48.13 37.93
CA LYS A 170 61.00 46.80 38.32
C LYS A 170 59.80 46.87 39.27
N ASP A 171 59.78 47.79 40.22
CA ASP A 171 58.62 48.01 41.11
C ASP A 171 57.38 48.43 40.32
N ALA A 172 57.52 49.35 39.35
CA ALA A 172 56.42 49.74 38.47
C ALA A 172 55.88 48.56 37.62
N LEU A 173 56.77 47.68 37.16
CA LEU A 173 56.38 46.46 36.45
C LEU A 173 55.63 45.48 37.35
N ILE A 174 56.07 45.29 38.60
CA ILE A 174 55.40 44.44 39.59
C ILE A 174 53.96 44.93 39.81
N GLU A 175 53.76 46.22 40.03
CA GLU A 175 52.41 46.79 40.21
C GLU A 175 51.54 46.60 38.97
N LYS A 176 52.09 46.82 37.77
CA LYS A 176 51.37 46.57 36.51
C LYS A 176 50.94 45.10 36.36
N LEU A 177 51.83 44.15 36.70
CA LEU A 177 51.54 42.73 36.64
C LEU A 177 50.50 42.32 37.70
N ARG A 178 50.57 42.87 38.92
CA ARG A 178 49.57 42.66 39.98
C ARG A 178 48.18 43.07 39.54
N LEU A 179 48.02 44.27 38.96
CA LEU A 179 46.74 44.76 38.44
C LEU A 179 46.20 43.87 37.32
N LYS A 180 47.05 43.48 36.36
CA LYS A 180 46.66 42.55 35.28
C LYS A 180 46.22 41.19 35.83
N ASN A 181 46.95 40.63 36.79
CA ASN A 181 46.61 39.35 37.40
C ASN A 181 45.27 39.43 38.13
N GLY A 182 45.00 40.54 38.84
CA GLY A 182 43.70 40.83 39.45
C GLY A 182 42.56 40.86 38.42
N ALA A 183 42.74 41.57 37.30
CA ALA A 183 41.75 41.65 36.23
C ALA A 183 41.46 40.28 35.60
N LEU A 184 42.51 39.49 35.30
CA LEU A 184 42.36 38.13 34.75
C LEU A 184 41.65 37.18 35.73
N ARG A 185 41.90 37.29 37.04
CA ARG A 185 41.16 36.50 38.05
C ARG A 185 39.67 36.83 38.05
N VAL A 186 39.29 38.10 37.94
CA VAL A 186 37.88 38.51 37.87
C VAL A 186 37.24 37.99 36.59
N GLN A 187 37.93 38.10 35.45
CA GLN A 187 37.44 37.58 34.17
C GLN A 187 37.27 36.05 34.21
N LYS A 188 38.22 35.31 34.77
CA LYS A 188 38.11 33.87 34.98
C LYS A 188 36.85 33.52 35.78
N ARG A 189 36.65 34.15 36.95
CA ARG A 189 35.45 33.92 37.78
C ARG A 189 34.16 34.21 37.03
N LYS A 190 34.13 35.27 36.21
CA LYS A 190 32.96 35.61 35.38
C LYS A 190 32.67 34.52 34.35
N LEU A 191 33.70 34.03 33.66
CA LEU A 191 33.56 32.94 32.68
C LEU A 191 33.14 31.63 33.34
N ASP A 192 33.75 31.27 34.48
CA ASP A 192 33.37 30.09 35.26
C ASP A 192 31.89 30.16 35.68
N MET A 193 31.41 31.33 36.13
CA MET A 193 29.99 31.54 36.47
C MET A 193 29.06 31.43 35.26
N GLN A 194 29.47 31.98 34.10
CA GLN A 194 28.69 31.86 32.87
C GLN A 194 28.62 30.42 32.36
N LEU A 195 29.72 29.67 32.51
CA LEU A 195 29.76 28.25 32.16
C LEU A 195 28.76 27.47 33.02
N ARG A 196 28.83 27.61 34.35
CA ARG A 196 27.89 26.97 35.29
C ARG A 196 26.43 27.32 34.98
N GLN A 197 26.15 28.60 34.72
CA GLN A 197 24.79 29.02 34.38
C GLN A 197 24.30 28.37 33.07
N LYS A 198 25.18 28.18 32.09
CA LYS A 198 24.83 27.49 30.84
C LYS A 198 24.65 25.99 31.03
N GLU A 199 25.47 25.35 31.87
CA GLU A 199 25.36 23.93 32.22
C GLU A 199 24.04 23.65 32.96
N GLU A 200 23.74 24.39 34.04
CA GLU A 200 22.53 24.19 34.84
C GLU A 200 21.24 24.45 34.07
N VAL A 201 21.19 25.52 33.26
CA VAL A 201 20.02 25.86 32.44
C VAL A 201 19.89 24.92 31.23
N GLY A 202 21.02 24.44 30.70
CA GLY A 202 21.07 23.55 29.54
C GLY A 202 20.68 22.11 29.88
N GLU A 203 21.21 21.53 30.95
CA GLU A 203 21.05 20.10 31.22
C GLU A 203 19.66 19.78 31.78
N ALA A 204 19.18 20.54 32.77
CA ALA A 204 17.90 20.26 33.41
C ALA A 204 16.70 20.55 32.49
N ARG A 205 16.74 21.67 31.75
CA ARG A 205 15.65 22.06 30.84
C ARG A 205 15.61 21.18 29.60
N HIS A 206 16.75 20.95 28.93
CA HIS A 206 16.76 20.15 27.71
C HIS A 206 16.40 18.69 27.98
N HIS A 207 16.80 18.12 29.12
CA HIS A 207 16.45 16.73 29.44
C HIS A 207 14.94 16.54 29.63
N VAL A 208 14.28 17.41 30.43
CA VAL A 208 12.84 17.34 30.66
C VAL A 208 12.05 17.63 29.38
N ASP A 209 12.45 18.65 28.62
CA ASP A 209 11.80 18.99 27.34
C ASP A 209 11.95 17.84 26.32
N PHE A 210 13.12 17.20 26.25
CA PHE A 210 13.36 16.06 25.38
C PHE A 210 12.56 14.83 25.81
N GLN A 211 12.49 14.53 27.11
CA GLN A 211 11.65 13.45 27.63
C GLN A 211 10.17 13.72 27.33
N GLN A 212 9.70 14.96 27.52
CA GLN A 212 8.32 15.33 27.20
C GLN A 212 8.04 15.15 25.70
N LEU A 213 8.97 15.54 24.83
CA LEU A 213 8.84 15.35 23.39
C LEU A 213 8.77 13.87 23.02
N LYS A 214 9.59 13.03 23.66
CA LYS A 214 9.57 11.57 23.47
C LYS A 214 8.22 10.98 23.89
N ILE A 215 7.69 11.38 25.04
CA ILE A 215 6.36 10.93 25.52
C ILE A 215 5.27 11.34 24.53
N LYS A 216 5.24 12.61 24.11
CA LYS A 216 4.26 13.11 23.12
C LYS A 216 4.37 12.37 21.80
N ASN A 217 5.58 12.13 21.31
CA ASN A 217 5.80 11.39 20.07
C ASN A 217 5.27 9.95 20.17
N THR A 218 5.56 9.25 21.27
CA THR A 218 5.01 7.91 21.51
C THR A 218 3.48 7.92 21.60
N GLN A 219 2.88 8.91 22.25
CA GLN A 219 1.43 9.07 22.30
C GLN A 219 0.81 9.30 20.91
N TYR A 220 1.42 10.14 20.07
CA TYR A 220 0.95 10.37 18.71
C TYR A 220 1.08 9.13 17.83
N LEU A 221 2.18 8.36 17.96
CA LEU A 221 2.33 7.10 17.24
C LEU A 221 1.22 6.10 17.63
N GLN A 222 0.93 5.97 18.93
CA GLN A 222 -0.17 5.13 19.39
C GLN A 222 -1.54 5.58 18.84
N GLN A 223 -1.80 6.89 18.80
CA GLN A 223 -3.04 7.43 18.21
C GLN A 223 -3.14 7.15 16.71
N ILE A 224 -2.02 7.29 15.97
CA ILE A 224 -1.95 6.97 14.55
C ILE A 224 -2.23 5.48 14.33
N ASP A 225 -1.66 4.60 15.16
CA ASP A 225 -1.89 3.16 15.04
C ASP A 225 -3.35 2.77 15.28
N VAL A 226 -4.00 3.36 16.28
CA VAL A 226 -5.44 3.15 16.54
C VAL A 226 -6.28 3.62 15.35
N LEU A 227 -6.03 4.83 14.85
CA LEU A 227 -6.75 5.37 13.69
C LEU A 227 -6.52 4.53 12.42
N ASN A 228 -5.31 3.99 12.23
CA ASN A 228 -5.02 3.10 11.11
C ASN A 228 -5.76 1.76 11.21
N GLN A 229 -5.87 1.20 12.41
CA GLN A 229 -6.65 -0.03 12.66
C GLN A 229 -8.15 0.20 12.40
N ASP A 230 -8.69 1.32 12.87
CA ASP A 230 -10.09 1.70 12.62
C ASP A 230 -10.36 1.94 11.12
N LEU A 231 -9.43 2.62 10.43
CA LEU A 231 -9.51 2.81 8.99
C LEU A 231 -9.50 1.48 8.23
N LEU A 232 -8.65 0.54 8.64
CA LEU A 232 -8.60 -0.80 8.04
C LEU A 232 -9.92 -1.56 8.25
N ARG A 233 -10.46 -1.52 9.48
CA ARG A 233 -11.75 -2.12 9.80
C ARG A 233 -12.88 -1.54 8.95
N LEU A 234 -12.94 -0.22 8.82
CA LEU A 234 -13.93 0.48 7.99
C LEU A 234 -13.80 0.11 6.51
N LYS A 235 -12.56 0.01 5.98
CA LYS A 235 -12.32 -0.43 4.60
C LYS A 235 -12.83 -1.85 4.34
N LEU A 236 -12.56 -2.78 5.26
CA LEU A 236 -13.05 -4.16 5.15
C LEU A 236 -14.59 -4.21 5.19
N LEU A 237 -15.21 -3.45 6.10
CA LEU A 237 -16.66 -3.36 6.20
C LEU A 237 -17.28 -2.76 4.93
N ALA A 238 -16.69 -1.69 4.40
CA ALA A 238 -17.13 -1.06 3.15
C ALA A 238 -17.03 -2.04 1.98
N GLY A 239 -15.93 -2.79 1.87
CA GLY A 239 -15.74 -3.82 0.85
C GLY A 239 -16.79 -4.94 0.95
N SER A 240 -17.03 -5.47 2.16
CA SER A 240 -18.06 -6.49 2.40
C SER A 240 -19.46 -5.98 2.06
N THR A 241 -19.80 -4.76 2.49
CA THR A 241 -21.09 -4.12 2.18
C THR A 241 -21.26 -3.92 0.69
N GLN A 242 -20.19 -3.54 -0.03
CA GLN A 242 -20.21 -3.39 -1.48
C GLN A 242 -20.44 -4.73 -2.20
N GLN A 243 -19.85 -5.83 -1.71
CA GLN A 243 -20.10 -7.17 -2.25
C GLN A 243 -21.56 -7.59 -2.04
N ILE A 244 -22.12 -7.37 -0.85
CA ILE A 244 -23.54 -7.65 -0.55
C ILE A 244 -24.44 -6.82 -1.46
N LEU A 245 -24.17 -5.52 -1.61
CA LEU A 245 -24.92 -4.65 -2.51
C LEU A 245 -24.87 -5.13 -3.96
N HIS A 246 -23.69 -5.57 -4.44
CA HIS A 246 -23.55 -6.11 -5.79
C HIS A 246 -24.36 -7.39 -5.98
N SER A 247 -24.37 -8.29 -4.99
CA SER A 247 -25.21 -9.49 -4.99
C SER A 247 -26.70 -9.15 -5.10
N HIS A 248 -27.20 -8.20 -4.29
CA HIS A 248 -28.59 -7.76 -4.37
C HIS A 248 -28.92 -7.09 -5.71
N LYS A 249 -28.01 -6.28 -6.26
CA LYS A 249 -28.18 -5.65 -7.58
C LYS A 249 -28.31 -6.71 -8.68
N ASN A 250 -27.46 -7.74 -8.67
CA ASN A 250 -27.52 -8.82 -9.64
C ASN A 250 -28.82 -9.63 -9.50
N LYS A 251 -29.26 -9.90 -8.25
CA LYS A 251 -30.53 -10.59 -8.01
C LYS A 251 -31.73 -9.77 -8.50
N LEU A 252 -31.72 -8.46 -8.28
CA LEU A 252 -32.75 -7.56 -8.76
C LEU A 252 -32.78 -7.52 -10.29
N GLN A 253 -31.63 -7.43 -10.96
CA GLN A 253 -31.55 -7.49 -12.42
C GLN A 253 -32.09 -8.81 -12.99
N GLN A 254 -31.82 -9.94 -12.32
CA GLN A 254 -32.40 -11.23 -12.68
C GLN A 254 -33.93 -11.23 -12.53
N LEU A 255 -34.47 -10.68 -11.43
CA LEU A 255 -35.92 -10.60 -11.23
C LEU A 255 -36.59 -9.69 -12.26
N ILE A 256 -35.95 -8.57 -12.61
CA ILE A 256 -36.44 -7.65 -13.65
C ILE A 256 -36.47 -8.35 -15.02
N SER A 257 -35.42 -9.10 -15.38
CA SER A 257 -35.41 -9.84 -16.65
C SER A 257 -36.47 -10.93 -16.69
N GLN A 258 -36.65 -11.68 -15.58
CA GLN A 258 -37.72 -12.67 -15.44
C GLN A 258 -39.11 -12.03 -15.55
N SER A 259 -39.34 -10.91 -14.87
CA SER A 259 -40.60 -10.17 -14.96
C SER A 259 -40.88 -9.71 -16.39
N LYS A 260 -39.85 -9.26 -17.13
CA LYS A 260 -40.00 -8.86 -18.53
C LYS A 260 -40.34 -10.06 -19.42
N THR A 261 -39.69 -11.20 -19.23
CA THR A 261 -40.01 -12.44 -19.95
C THR A 261 -41.45 -12.87 -19.68
N LEU A 262 -41.87 -12.90 -18.41
CA LEU A 262 -43.24 -13.24 -18.04
C LEU A 262 -44.26 -12.26 -18.64
N SER A 263 -43.97 -10.96 -18.64
CA SER A 263 -44.84 -9.96 -19.27
C SER A 263 -44.99 -10.19 -20.77
N ASN A 264 -43.89 -10.56 -21.46
CA ASN A 264 -43.95 -10.90 -22.88
C ASN A 264 -44.72 -12.20 -23.13
N GLU A 265 -44.57 -13.20 -22.25
CA GLU A 265 -45.33 -14.44 -22.32
C GLU A 265 -46.83 -14.22 -22.09
N ILE A 266 -47.21 -13.35 -21.15
CA ILE A 266 -48.61 -12.97 -20.90
C ILE A 266 -49.17 -12.31 -22.17
N SER A 267 -48.49 -11.30 -22.72
CA SER A 267 -48.92 -10.65 -23.97
C SER A 267 -49.06 -11.64 -25.12
N SER A 268 -48.13 -12.59 -25.27
CA SER A 268 -48.23 -13.63 -26.30
C SER A 268 -49.40 -14.58 -26.07
N ARG A 269 -49.75 -14.89 -24.82
CA ARG A 269 -50.91 -15.72 -24.48
C ARG A 269 -52.21 -14.96 -24.72
N ASP A 270 -52.27 -13.68 -24.35
CA ASP A 270 -53.43 -12.82 -24.61
C ASP A 270 -53.71 -12.72 -26.12
N ASP A 271 -52.67 -12.61 -26.96
CA ASP A 271 -52.81 -12.63 -28.43
C ASP A 271 -53.37 -13.96 -28.94
N VAL A 272 -52.96 -15.10 -28.34
CA VAL A 272 -53.48 -16.42 -28.70
C VAL A 272 -54.94 -16.56 -28.26
N LEU A 273 -55.26 -16.12 -27.04
CA LEU A 273 -56.64 -16.13 -26.53
C LEU A 273 -57.56 -15.28 -27.42
N ALA A 274 -57.13 -14.07 -27.81
CA ALA A 274 -57.91 -13.24 -28.71
C ALA A 274 -58.17 -13.89 -30.08
N ARG A 275 -57.19 -14.64 -30.62
CA ARG A 275 -57.40 -15.43 -31.84
C ARG A 275 -58.38 -16.58 -31.63
N MET A 276 -58.24 -17.32 -30.54
CA MET A 276 -59.15 -18.42 -30.19
C MET A 276 -60.58 -17.94 -29.94
N ASP A 277 -60.76 -16.79 -29.30
CA ASP A 277 -62.08 -16.19 -29.06
C ASP A 277 -62.75 -15.82 -30.39
N GLU A 278 -62.01 -15.25 -31.35
CA GLU A 278 -62.56 -14.96 -32.68
C GLU A 278 -62.86 -16.23 -33.48
N GLU A 279 -62.00 -17.25 -33.43
CA GLU A 279 -62.26 -18.57 -34.03
C GLU A 279 -63.50 -19.23 -33.41
N THR A 280 -63.67 -19.13 -32.08
CA THR A 280 -64.83 -19.67 -31.37
C THR A 280 -66.09 -18.92 -31.79
N ARG A 281 -66.05 -17.59 -31.90
CA ARG A 281 -67.16 -16.76 -32.36
C ARG A 281 -67.57 -17.10 -33.81
N GLN A 282 -66.59 -17.38 -34.68
CA GLN A 282 -66.84 -17.84 -36.05
C GLN A 282 -67.49 -19.22 -36.06
N ALA A 283 -66.96 -20.18 -35.30
CA ALA A 283 -67.54 -21.51 -35.18
C ALA A 283 -68.96 -21.49 -34.61
N GLU A 284 -69.25 -20.64 -33.62
CA GLU A 284 -70.60 -20.44 -33.08
C GLU A 284 -71.56 -19.90 -34.14
N HIS A 285 -71.12 -18.93 -34.95
CA HIS A 285 -71.91 -18.39 -36.06
C HIS A 285 -72.20 -19.46 -37.12
N GLU A 286 -71.19 -20.22 -37.54
CA GLU A 286 -71.34 -21.32 -38.49
C GLU A 286 -72.28 -22.42 -37.95
N CYS A 287 -72.15 -22.78 -36.67
CA CYS A 287 -73.06 -23.71 -36.00
C CYS A 287 -74.51 -23.18 -36.01
N ALA A 288 -74.73 -21.91 -35.69
CA ALA A 288 -76.06 -21.31 -35.69
C ALA A 288 -76.68 -21.28 -37.10
N GLU A 289 -75.90 -20.95 -38.13
CA GLU A 289 -76.34 -21.01 -39.53
C GLU A 289 -76.69 -22.45 -39.95
N ALA A 290 -75.81 -23.41 -39.63
CA ALA A 290 -76.04 -24.82 -39.93
C ALA A 290 -77.28 -25.36 -39.19
N GLU A 291 -77.50 -24.98 -37.93
CA GLU A 291 -78.70 -25.32 -37.15
C GLU A 291 -79.96 -24.71 -37.76
N ALA A 292 -79.93 -23.46 -38.20
CA ALA A 292 -81.04 -22.80 -38.88
C ALA A 292 -81.42 -23.51 -40.19
N VAL A 293 -80.42 -23.87 -41.00
CA VAL A 293 -80.60 -24.65 -42.23
C VAL A 293 -81.17 -26.04 -41.92
N ASN A 294 -80.62 -26.74 -40.93
CA ASN A 294 -81.09 -28.07 -40.52
C ASN A 294 -82.54 -28.00 -40.01
N ALA A 295 -82.90 -26.98 -39.22
CA ALA A 295 -84.27 -26.74 -38.79
C ALA A 295 -85.22 -26.49 -39.97
N GLN A 296 -84.78 -25.72 -40.98
CA GLN A 296 -85.58 -25.51 -42.19
C GLN A 296 -85.77 -26.79 -43.01
N LEU A 297 -84.73 -27.60 -43.18
CA LEU A 297 -84.82 -28.90 -43.85
C LEU A 297 -85.76 -29.86 -43.10
N ARG A 298 -85.71 -29.88 -41.76
CA ARG A 298 -86.65 -30.66 -40.94
C ARG A 298 -88.10 -30.20 -41.12
N ARG A 299 -88.36 -28.88 -41.12
CA ARG A 299 -89.71 -28.35 -41.43
C ARG A 299 -90.15 -28.73 -42.84
N GLN A 300 -89.25 -28.67 -43.82
CA GLN A 300 -89.55 -29.11 -45.18
C GLN A 300 -89.89 -30.60 -45.21
N LEU A 301 -89.14 -31.45 -44.50
CA LEU A 301 -89.41 -32.88 -44.39
C LEU A 301 -90.75 -33.18 -43.70
N GLU A 302 -91.11 -32.43 -42.65
CA GLU A 302 -92.41 -32.54 -41.99
C GLU A 302 -93.57 -32.12 -42.91
N SER A 303 -93.38 -31.07 -43.72
CA SER A 303 -94.35 -30.62 -44.71
C SER A 303 -94.39 -31.47 -45.99
N PHE A 304 -93.35 -32.29 -46.21
CA PHE A 304 -93.22 -33.14 -47.38
C PHE A 304 -94.08 -34.39 -47.20
N SER A 305 -95.33 -34.28 -47.63
CA SER A 305 -96.23 -35.41 -47.75
C SER A 305 -96.22 -35.91 -49.19
N VAL A 306 -95.76 -37.15 -49.39
CA VAL A 306 -95.88 -37.83 -50.69
C VAL A 306 -97.38 -38.00 -50.99
N PRO A 307 -97.90 -37.47 -52.11
CA PRO A 307 -99.30 -37.68 -52.48
C PRO A 307 -99.59 -39.19 -52.56
N PRO A 308 -100.73 -39.66 -52.04
CA PRO A 308 -101.11 -41.07 -52.15
C PRO A 308 -100.99 -41.55 -53.60
N LEU A 309 -100.37 -42.72 -53.83
CA LEU A 309 -100.08 -43.26 -55.17
C LEU A 309 -101.27 -43.20 -56.13
N LEU A 310 -102.48 -43.43 -55.61
CA LEU A 310 -103.71 -43.38 -56.40
C LEU A 310 -104.05 -41.97 -56.89
N ASP A 311 -103.78 -40.94 -56.10
CA ASP A 311 -104.06 -39.55 -56.48
C ASP A 311 -103.00 -39.03 -57.46
N TYR A 312 -101.75 -39.47 -57.33
CA TYR A 312 -100.73 -39.24 -58.35
C TYR A 312 -101.08 -39.93 -59.69
N ILE A 313 -101.55 -41.18 -59.65
CA ILE A 313 -101.98 -41.90 -60.86
C ILE A 313 -103.19 -41.23 -61.50
N LYS A 314 -104.18 -40.79 -60.73
CA LYS A 314 -105.34 -40.03 -61.24
C LYS A 314 -104.90 -38.71 -61.87
N ALA A 315 -104.06 -37.93 -61.17
CA ALA A 315 -103.53 -36.67 -61.69
C ALA A 315 -102.72 -36.88 -62.97
N LYS A 316 -101.91 -37.95 -63.04
CA LYS A 316 -101.17 -38.33 -64.25
C LYS A 316 -102.08 -38.83 -65.37
N GLY A 317 -103.18 -39.51 -65.04
CA GLY A 317 -104.23 -39.90 -65.98
C GLY A 317 -104.91 -38.68 -66.59
N VAL A 318 -105.37 -37.74 -65.77
CA VAL A 318 -105.96 -36.46 -66.20
C VAL A 318 -104.96 -35.65 -67.05
N HIS A 319 -103.69 -35.62 -66.66
CA HIS A 319 -102.65 -34.98 -67.46
C HIS A 319 -102.47 -35.63 -68.83
N ASN A 320 -102.48 -36.97 -68.91
CA ASN A 320 -102.41 -37.70 -70.18
C ASN A 320 -103.67 -37.49 -71.05
N GLU A 321 -104.86 -37.41 -70.44
CA GLU A 321 -106.11 -37.09 -71.15
C GLU A 321 -106.07 -35.66 -71.71
N LEU A 322 -105.59 -34.70 -70.92
CA LEU A 322 -105.35 -33.32 -71.36
C LEU A 322 -104.32 -33.29 -72.50
N GLU A 323 -103.23 -34.05 -72.42
CA GLU A 323 -102.26 -34.17 -73.52
C GLU A 323 -102.90 -34.78 -74.78
N GLN A 324 -103.76 -35.80 -74.65
CA GLN A 324 -104.46 -36.38 -75.81
C GLN A 324 -105.47 -35.41 -76.42
N THR A 325 -106.21 -34.67 -75.61
CA THR A 325 -107.13 -33.63 -76.10
C THR A 325 -106.37 -32.48 -76.75
N LEU A 326 -105.23 -32.06 -76.18
CA LEU A 326 -104.33 -31.06 -76.78
C LEU A 326 -103.85 -31.54 -78.16
N ARG A 327 -103.35 -32.78 -78.26
CA ARG A 327 -102.96 -33.39 -79.56
C ARG A 327 -104.12 -33.56 -80.53
N SER A 328 -105.34 -33.79 -80.03
CA SER A 328 -106.56 -33.83 -80.85
C SER A 328 -106.91 -32.44 -81.37
N TRP A 329 -106.78 -31.41 -80.56
CA TRP A 329 -107.06 -30.03 -80.94
C TRP A 329 -106.00 -29.51 -81.91
N GLU A 330 -104.72 -29.82 -81.69
CA GLU A 330 -103.63 -29.58 -82.64
C GLU A 330 -103.97 -30.22 -84.00
N ARG A 331 -104.38 -31.50 -84.03
CA ARG A 331 -104.82 -32.16 -85.28
C ARG A 331 -106.05 -31.51 -85.93
N LYS A 332 -107.02 -31.03 -85.14
CA LYS A 332 -108.20 -30.32 -85.68
C LYS A 332 -107.82 -28.96 -86.27
N VAL A 333 -106.88 -28.25 -85.63
CA VAL A 333 -106.30 -27.00 -86.15
C VAL A 333 -105.54 -27.28 -87.44
N ASP A 334 -104.73 -28.32 -87.51
CA ASP A 334 -104.04 -28.72 -88.74
C ASP A 334 -105.01 -29.04 -89.89
N ILE A 335 -106.11 -29.75 -89.62
CA ILE A 335 -107.15 -30.04 -90.62
C ILE A 335 -107.85 -28.74 -91.05
N ALA A 336 -108.18 -27.85 -90.11
CA ALA A 336 -108.78 -26.56 -90.41
C ALA A 336 -107.85 -25.69 -91.27
N GLU A 337 -106.55 -25.62 -90.93
CA GLU A 337 -105.53 -24.94 -91.73
C GLU A 337 -105.37 -25.57 -93.12
N MET A 338 -105.36 -26.90 -93.22
CA MET A 338 -105.33 -27.62 -94.50
C MET A 338 -106.57 -27.34 -95.36
N THR A 339 -107.77 -27.34 -94.76
CA THR A 339 -109.01 -27.00 -95.47
C THR A 339 -109.03 -25.54 -95.89
N LEU A 340 -108.57 -24.61 -95.05
CA LEU A 340 -108.44 -23.20 -95.39
C LEU A 340 -107.45 -23.02 -96.54
N ARG A 341 -106.29 -23.70 -96.51
CA ARG A 341 -105.31 -23.73 -97.60
C ARG A 341 -105.87 -24.34 -98.89
N ASN A 342 -106.76 -25.33 -98.80
CA ASN A 342 -107.42 -25.90 -99.97
C ASN A 342 -108.52 -24.98 -100.52
N HIS A 343 -109.27 -24.29 -99.66
CA HIS A 343 -110.28 -23.30 -100.06
C HIS A 343 -109.66 -22.03 -100.66
N THR A 344 -108.52 -21.53 -100.16
CA THR A 344 -107.77 -20.44 -100.80
C THR A 344 -107.21 -20.87 -102.16
N LYS A 345 -106.66 -22.09 -102.28
CA LYS A 345 -106.25 -22.64 -103.59
C LYS A 345 -107.41 -22.86 -104.56
N ALA A 346 -108.62 -23.13 -104.06
CA ALA A 346 -109.83 -23.23 -104.88
C ALA A 346 -110.34 -21.85 -105.32
N LEU A 347 -110.29 -20.84 -104.43
CA LEU A 347 -110.63 -19.44 -104.72
C LEU A 347 -109.67 -18.80 -105.72
N GLU A 348 -108.37 -19.05 -105.62
CA GLU A 348 -107.36 -18.62 -106.62
C GLU A 348 -107.61 -19.25 -108.00
N ARG A 349 -108.18 -20.46 -108.04
CA ARG A 349 -108.58 -21.13 -109.30
C ARG A 349 -109.91 -20.59 -109.87
N TYR A 350 -110.80 -20.05 -109.04
CA TYR A 350 -112.05 -19.42 -109.48
C TYR A 350 -111.89 -17.94 -109.88
N GLN A 351 -110.89 -17.22 -109.34
CA GLN A 351 -110.62 -15.81 -109.70
C GLN A 351 -109.94 -15.60 -111.07
N ILE A 352 -109.48 -16.67 -111.74
CA ILE A 352 -108.86 -16.59 -113.08
C ILE A 352 -109.90 -16.81 -114.21
N SER A 353 -111.17 -17.14 -113.91
CA SER A 353 -112.24 -17.26 -114.91
C SER A 353 -113.52 -16.52 -114.50
N SER A 354 -113.68 -15.31 -115.05
CA SER A 354 -114.94 -14.58 -115.30
C SER A 354 -115.24 -13.36 -114.39
N PRO A 355 -115.79 -12.26 -114.95
CA PRO A 355 -115.74 -10.91 -114.41
C PRO A 355 -117.06 -10.44 -113.77
N VAL A 356 -117.04 -9.19 -113.26
CA VAL A 356 -118.16 -8.22 -113.17
C VAL A 356 -118.62 -7.83 -111.74
N ASP A 357 -118.25 -6.59 -111.38
CA ASP A 357 -118.85 -5.60 -110.44
C ASP A 357 -120.36 -5.34 -110.75
N PRO A 358 -121.18 -4.48 -110.07
CA PRO A 358 -120.85 -3.43 -109.07
C PRO A 358 -121.85 -3.26 -107.89
N ASP A 359 -121.44 -2.40 -106.93
CA ASP A 359 -122.19 -1.36 -106.17
C ASP A 359 -123.55 -1.67 -105.50
N LEU A 360 -123.92 -1.17 -104.31
CA LEU A 360 -123.32 -0.33 -103.27
C LEU A 360 -124.36 -0.31 -102.11
N THR A 361 -123.96 -0.42 -100.85
CA THR A 361 -124.57 0.32 -99.73
C THR A 361 -123.67 0.29 -98.50
N GLN A 362 -123.08 1.47 -98.23
CA GLN A 362 -122.54 2.03 -96.97
C GLN A 362 -121.54 1.24 -96.12
#